data_AF-X0VME0-F1
#
_entry.id   AF-X0VME0-F1
#
_cell.length_a   1.000
_cell.length_b   1.000
_cell.length_c   1.000
_cell.angle_alpha   90.00
_cell.angle_beta   90.00
_cell.angle_gamma   90.00
#
_symmetry.space_group_name_H-M   'P 1'
#
loop_
_entity.id
_entity.type
_entity.pdbx_description
1 polymer ?
#
loop_
_entity_poly.entity_id
_entity_poly.type
_entity_poly.pdbx_seq_one_letter_code
_entity_poly.pdbx_strand_id
1 'polypeptide(L)'
;MIDGMDGLAGGISAFAALSMGIIALIQGSTVTSVLCFALFGAILGFLVFNFPPAKIFMGDSGSLFLGFCLAVFPLVGGISKVSAFGTLLVPVTLLTIPILDISTSVIRRLRNKVSIIHPDKEHIHHKLLEMGLNQRQILWVLYGFSLYLSVVAITSVILPREVNVYLIFVVWVGSLLGYGLLYYVNTRQRSASTGEEVDKGAEESSARGFPKSG
;
A
#
# COMPACT_ATOMS: atom_id res chain seq x y z
N MET A 1 -7.14 -7.50 -1.61
CA MET A 1 -6.35 -6.99 -2.76
C MET A 1 -6.40 -5.46 -2.69
N ILE A 2 -5.32 -4.75 -3.03
CA ILE A 2 -5.25 -3.29 -2.89
C ILE A 2 -6.22 -2.53 -3.81
N ASP A 3 -6.86 -3.20 -4.77
CA ASP A 3 -7.90 -2.66 -5.66
C ASP A 3 -9.24 -2.34 -4.96
N GLY A 4 -9.25 -2.20 -3.63
CA GLY A 4 -10.44 -1.85 -2.86
C GLY A 4 -10.80 -0.35 -2.92
N MET A 5 -9.97 0.47 -3.57
CA MET A 5 -10.17 1.91 -3.68
C MET A 5 -9.77 2.43 -5.06
N ASP A 6 -10.67 3.19 -5.70
CA ASP A 6 -10.44 3.83 -7.00
C ASP A 6 -9.10 4.59 -7.04
N GLY A 7 -8.32 4.38 -8.09
CA GLY A 7 -7.02 5.02 -8.29
C GLY A 7 -5.87 4.44 -7.46
N LEU A 8 -6.13 3.61 -6.44
CA LEU A 8 -5.06 3.18 -5.52
C LEU A 8 -4.08 2.21 -6.18
N ALA A 9 -4.59 1.07 -6.68
CA ALA A 9 -3.76 0.01 -7.27
C ALA A 9 -3.02 0.52 -8.52
N GLY A 10 -3.72 1.24 -9.40
CA GLY A 10 -3.14 1.88 -10.57
C GLY A 10 -2.05 2.88 -10.19
N GLY A 11 -2.30 3.79 -9.24
CA GLY A 11 -1.35 4.82 -8.86
C GLY A 11 -0.05 4.27 -8.28
N ILE A 12 -0.14 3.34 -7.32
CA ILE A 12 1.05 2.70 -6.74
C ILE A 12 1.85 1.97 -7.83
N SER A 13 1.15 1.27 -8.73
CA SER A 13 1.78 0.57 -9.85
C SER A 13 2.44 1.52 -10.85
N ALA A 14 1.86 2.70 -11.07
CA ALA A 14 2.43 3.75 -11.92
C ALA A 14 3.76 4.26 -11.35
N PHE A 15 3.81 4.59 -10.05
CA PHE A 15 5.05 5.00 -9.39
C PHE A 15 6.12 3.90 -9.46
N ALA A 16 5.74 2.65 -9.22
CA ALA A 16 6.66 1.51 -9.34
C ALA A 16 7.20 1.36 -10.77
N ALA A 17 6.33 1.35 -11.79
CA ALA A 17 6.71 1.23 -13.19
C ALA A 17 7.63 2.38 -13.64
N LEU A 18 7.29 3.62 -13.30
CA LEU A 18 8.10 4.79 -13.62
C LEU A 18 9.51 4.68 -13.01
N SER A 19 9.58 4.34 -11.72
CA SER A 19 10.85 4.25 -10.99
C SER A 19 11.72 3.12 -11.53
N MET A 20 11.12 1.97 -11.83
CA MET A 20 11.83 0.85 -12.46
C MET A 20 12.33 1.21 -13.86
N GLY A 21 11.56 1.97 -14.63
CA GLY A 21 12.00 2.49 -15.93
C GLY A 21 13.23 3.39 -15.81
N ILE A 22 13.22 4.34 -14.87
CA ILE A 22 14.34 5.23 -14.58
C ILE A 22 15.57 4.42 -14.11
N ILE A 23 15.40 3.48 -13.20
CA ILE A 23 16.48 2.63 -12.69
C ILE A 23 17.07 1.79 -13.83
N ALA A 24 16.23 1.21 -14.69
CA ALA A 24 16.68 0.44 -15.84
C ALA A 24 17.47 1.29 -16.84
N LEU A 25 17.06 2.55 -17.08
CA LEU A 25 17.84 3.50 -17.87
C LEU A 25 19.22 3.76 -17.26
N ILE A 26 19.29 4.07 -15.96
CA ILE A 26 20.55 4.35 -15.25
C ILE A 26 21.53 3.17 -15.38
N GLN A 27 21.02 1.94 -15.36
CA GLN A 27 21.84 0.74 -15.44
C GLN A 27 22.19 0.33 -16.89
N GLY A 28 21.59 0.99 -17.88
CA GLY A 28 21.78 0.73 -19.31
C GLY A 28 20.94 -0.41 -19.86
N SER A 29 19.88 -0.82 -19.15
CA SER A 29 18.93 -1.84 -19.62
C SER A 29 17.80 -1.19 -20.42
N THR A 30 18.07 -0.90 -21.70
CA THR A 30 17.14 -0.20 -22.59
C THR A 30 15.81 -0.95 -22.76
N VAL A 31 15.86 -2.28 -22.90
CA VAL A 31 14.66 -3.11 -23.10
C VAL A 31 13.73 -3.00 -21.90
N THR A 32 14.22 -3.22 -20.68
CA THR A 32 13.37 -3.12 -19.49
C THR A 32 12.89 -1.69 -19.24
N SER A 33 13.71 -0.69 -19.52
CA SER A 33 13.29 0.70 -19.46
C SER A 33 12.06 0.96 -20.35
N VAL A 34 12.12 0.56 -21.62
CA VAL A 34 11.01 0.75 -22.57
C VAL A 34 9.76 0.02 -22.10
N LEU A 35 9.88 -1.22 -21.63
CA LEU A 35 8.75 -1.99 -21.09
C LEU A 35 8.12 -1.31 -19.88
N CYS A 36 8.93 -0.80 -18.95
CA CYS A 36 8.45 -0.11 -17.76
C CYS A 36 7.76 1.21 -18.10
N PHE A 37 8.30 2.01 -19.03
CA PHE A 37 7.67 3.26 -19.45
C PHE A 37 6.40 3.03 -20.28
N ALA A 38 6.36 1.98 -21.11
CA ALA A 38 5.15 1.59 -21.82
C ALA A 38 4.04 1.19 -20.82
N LEU A 39 4.38 0.40 -19.80
CA LEU A 39 3.45 0.05 -18.73
C LEU A 39 2.99 1.28 -17.95
N PHE A 40 3.89 2.18 -17.59
CA PHE A 40 3.57 3.44 -16.93
C PHE A 40 2.59 4.28 -17.77
N GLY A 41 2.84 4.44 -19.06
CA GLY A 41 1.95 5.17 -19.98
C GLY A 41 0.56 4.53 -20.08
N ALA A 42 0.48 3.20 -20.15
CA ALA A 42 -0.78 2.47 -20.14
C ALA A 42 -1.56 2.68 -18.83
N ILE A 43 -0.87 2.63 -17.68
CA ILE A 43 -1.48 2.88 -16.38
C ILE A 43 -1.96 4.33 -16.26
N LEU A 44 -1.22 5.32 -16.77
CA LEU A 44 -1.66 6.71 -16.79
C LEU A 44 -2.94 6.89 -17.61
N GLY A 45 -3.00 6.27 -18.80
CA GLY A 45 -4.21 6.26 -19.63
C GLY A 45 -5.41 5.65 -18.91
N PHE A 46 -5.20 4.55 -18.18
CA PHE A 46 -6.22 3.93 -17.34
C PHE A 46 -6.63 4.82 -16.14
N LEU A 47 -5.67 5.45 -15.47
CA LEU A 47 -5.91 6.29 -14.28
C LEU A 47 -6.79 7.50 -14.57
N VAL A 48 -6.75 8.06 -15.79
CA VAL A 48 -7.69 9.12 -16.20
C VAL A 48 -9.16 8.71 -16.02
N PHE A 49 -9.47 7.41 -16.21
CA PHE A 49 -10.81 6.86 -16.06
C PHE A 49 -11.05 6.20 -14.70
N ASN A 50 -9.99 5.82 -13.98
CA ASN A 50 -10.08 5.15 -12.69
C ASN A 50 -9.93 6.09 -11.48
N PHE A 51 -9.50 7.35 -11.67
CA PHE A 51 -9.38 8.31 -10.57
C PHE A 51 -10.76 8.69 -9.99
N PRO A 52 -10.91 8.86 -8.66
CA PRO A 52 -12.24 9.05 -8.05
C PRO A 52 -12.99 10.29 -8.55
N PRO A 53 -14.25 10.15 -9.02
CA PRO A 53 -15.05 8.91 -9.08
C PRO A 53 -14.71 8.03 -10.30
N ALA A 54 -14.45 6.73 -10.08
CA ALA A 54 -14.06 5.82 -11.15
C ALA A 54 -15.20 5.57 -12.16
N LYS A 55 -14.82 5.57 -13.45
CA LYS A 55 -15.66 5.17 -14.59
C LYS A 55 -15.35 3.75 -15.05
N ILE A 56 -14.12 3.30 -14.82
CA ILE A 56 -13.63 1.97 -15.20
C ILE A 56 -12.90 1.38 -13.99
N PHE A 57 -13.21 0.13 -13.65
CA PHE A 57 -12.55 -0.63 -12.59
C PHE A 57 -11.43 -1.49 -13.17
N MET A 58 -10.37 -1.70 -12.39
CA MET A 58 -9.23 -2.52 -12.81
C MET A 58 -9.61 -4.00 -12.87
N GLY A 59 -10.29 -4.48 -11.82
CA GLY A 59 -10.69 -5.87 -11.69
C GLY A 59 -9.51 -6.81 -11.46
N ASP A 60 -9.81 -8.10 -11.32
CA ASP A 60 -8.80 -9.11 -11.02
C ASP A 60 -7.80 -9.29 -12.16
N SER A 61 -8.26 -9.23 -13.42
CA SER A 61 -7.40 -9.36 -14.58
C SER A 61 -6.35 -8.25 -14.66
N GLY A 62 -6.75 -6.99 -14.44
CA GLY A 62 -5.84 -5.85 -14.49
C GLY A 62 -4.83 -5.88 -13.33
N SER A 63 -5.30 -6.14 -12.11
CA SER A 63 -4.44 -6.16 -10.93
C SER A 63 -3.42 -7.30 -10.94
N LEU A 64 -3.80 -8.49 -11.41
CA LEU A 64 -2.88 -9.62 -11.60
C LEU A 64 -1.86 -9.33 -12.71
N PHE A 65 -2.31 -8.73 -13.82
CA PHE A 65 -1.41 -8.34 -14.91
C PHE A 65 -0.35 -7.34 -14.45
N LEU A 66 -0.74 -6.28 -13.74
CA LEU A 66 0.21 -5.30 -13.21
C LEU A 66 1.18 -5.94 -12.21
N GLY A 67 0.67 -6.76 -11.28
CA GLY A 67 1.52 -7.49 -10.34
C GLY A 67 2.55 -8.38 -11.04
N PHE A 68 2.13 -9.11 -12.08
CA PHE A 68 3.01 -9.95 -12.89
C PHE A 68 4.09 -9.12 -13.59
N CYS A 69 3.72 -8.04 -14.29
CA CYS A 69 4.68 -7.20 -15.00
C CYS A 69 5.72 -6.60 -14.03
N LEU A 70 5.28 -6.06 -12.90
CA LEU A 70 6.18 -5.45 -11.91
C LEU A 70 7.11 -6.47 -11.24
N ALA A 71 6.69 -7.74 -11.12
CA ALA A 71 7.54 -8.82 -10.63
C ALA A 71 8.55 -9.32 -11.66
N VAL A 72 8.18 -9.35 -12.95
CA VAL A 72 8.99 -9.97 -14.01
C VAL A 72 10.00 -9.00 -14.64
N PHE A 73 9.63 -7.73 -14.83
CA PHE A 73 10.50 -6.74 -15.49
C PHE A 73 11.89 -6.56 -14.83
N PRO A 74 12.03 -6.58 -13.48
CA PRO A 74 13.34 -6.55 -12.81
C PRO A 74 14.21 -7.75 -13.16
N LEU A 75 13.59 -8.92 -13.40
CA LEU A 75 14.27 -10.18 -13.68
C LEU A 75 14.74 -10.25 -15.12
N VAL A 76 13.89 -9.83 -16.07
CA VAL A 76 14.15 -9.94 -17.52
C VAL A 76 15.28 -9.05 -17.97
N GLY A 77 15.33 -7.80 -17.52
CA GLY A 77 16.33 -6.84 -18.02
C GLY A 77 17.66 -6.89 -17.31
N GLY A 78 17.79 -7.76 -16.31
CA GLY A 78 18.92 -7.76 -15.40
C GLY A 78 19.16 -6.36 -14.83
N ILE A 79 18.56 -6.05 -13.68
CA ILE A 79 19.04 -4.94 -12.81
C ILE A 79 20.46 -5.30 -12.26
N SER A 80 21.26 -6.02 -13.05
CA SER A 80 22.29 -6.99 -12.69
C SER A 80 23.70 -6.40 -12.70
N LYS A 81 23.85 -5.08 -12.83
CA LYS A 81 25.11 -4.41 -12.50
C LYS A 81 25.26 -4.17 -11.00
N VAL A 82 24.17 -4.22 -10.23
CA VAL A 82 24.15 -3.92 -8.79
C VAL A 82 23.79 -5.18 -7.99
N SER A 83 24.54 -6.28 -8.16
CA SER A 83 24.40 -7.52 -7.36
C SER A 83 23.01 -8.22 -7.46
N ALA A 84 22.96 -9.54 -7.28
CA ALA A 84 21.69 -10.26 -7.13
C ALA A 84 20.78 -9.67 -6.02
N PHE A 85 21.40 -8.98 -5.06
CA PHE A 85 20.71 -8.31 -3.96
C PHE A 85 19.93 -7.07 -4.43
N GLY A 86 20.43 -6.29 -5.39
CA GLY A 86 19.76 -5.07 -5.87
C GLY A 86 18.51 -5.36 -6.72
N THR A 87 18.54 -6.45 -7.49
CA THR A 87 17.45 -6.85 -8.40
C THR A 87 16.13 -7.11 -7.68
N LEU A 88 16.16 -7.71 -6.48
CA LEU A 88 14.95 -7.99 -5.70
C LEU A 88 14.56 -6.83 -4.78
N LEU A 89 15.55 -6.09 -4.30
CA LEU A 89 15.32 -5.12 -3.24
C LEU A 89 14.60 -3.87 -3.77
N VAL A 90 14.90 -3.44 -4.99
CA VAL A 90 14.21 -2.33 -5.67
C VAL A 90 12.71 -2.56 -5.79
N PRO A 91 12.22 -3.64 -6.46
CA PRO A 91 10.79 -3.87 -6.59
C PRO A 91 10.10 -4.09 -5.24
N VAL A 92 10.75 -4.72 -4.26
CA VAL A 92 10.16 -4.87 -2.91
C VAL A 92 10.05 -3.52 -2.19
N THR A 93 11.03 -2.63 -2.33
CA THR A 93 10.96 -1.27 -1.78
C THR A 93 9.82 -0.48 -2.41
N LEU A 94 9.68 -0.53 -3.74
CA LEU A 94 8.59 0.15 -4.45
C LEU A 94 7.21 -0.39 -4.09
N LEU A 95 7.10 -1.71 -3.85
CA LEU A 95 5.85 -2.40 -3.52
C LEU A 95 5.65 -2.59 -2.02
N THR A 96 6.34 -1.82 -1.18
CA THR A 96 6.22 -1.94 0.28
C THR A 96 4.78 -1.75 0.76
N ILE A 97 4.00 -0.82 0.18
CA ILE A 97 2.58 -0.64 0.55
C ILE A 97 1.75 -1.92 0.26
N PRO A 98 1.70 -2.46 -0.99
CA PRO A 98 1.04 -3.74 -1.27
C PRO A 98 1.51 -4.90 -0.41
N ILE A 99 2.82 -5.02 -0.22
CA ILE A 99 3.40 -6.14 0.51
C ILE A 99 3.02 -6.09 1.99
N LEU A 100 3.09 -4.91 2.61
CA LEU A 100 2.66 -4.75 4.01
C LEU A 100 1.16 -5.00 4.18
N ASP A 101 0.33 -4.49 3.28
CA ASP A 101 -1.12 -4.66 3.32
C ASP A 101 -1.53 -6.15 3.19
N ILE A 102 -0.90 -6.89 2.28
CA ILE A 102 -1.14 -8.32 2.13
C ILE A 102 -0.58 -9.11 3.32
N SER A 103 0.65 -8.82 3.74
CA SER A 103 1.31 -9.55 4.83
C SER A 103 0.54 -9.44 6.14
N THR A 104 0.08 -8.24 6.47
CA THR A 104 -0.68 -7.97 7.70
C THR A 104 -2.07 -8.61 7.68
N SER A 105 -2.74 -8.62 6.51
CA SER A 105 -3.96 -9.38 6.30
C SER A 105 -3.75 -10.88 6.52
N VAL A 106 -2.68 -11.48 5.95
CA VAL A 106 -2.36 -12.90 6.14
C VAL A 106 -2.07 -13.21 7.61
N ILE A 107 -1.22 -12.43 8.27
CA ILE A 107 -0.87 -12.62 9.69
C ILE A 107 -2.11 -12.53 10.59
N ARG A 108 -2.99 -11.55 10.35
CA ARG A 108 -4.24 -11.39 11.12
C ARG A 108 -5.17 -12.59 10.94
N ARG A 109 -5.33 -13.07 9.70
CA ARG A 109 -6.18 -14.25 9.41
C ARG A 109 -5.65 -15.50 10.10
N LEU A 110 -4.34 -15.72 10.05
CA LEU A 110 -3.68 -16.84 10.73
C LEU A 110 -3.84 -16.77 12.25
N ARG A 111 -3.65 -15.58 12.86
CA ARG A 111 -3.86 -15.38 14.31
C ARG A 111 -5.30 -15.63 14.74
N ASN A 112 -6.26 -15.22 13.92
CA ASN A 112 -7.69 -15.39 14.20
C ASN A 112 -8.23 -16.77 13.78
N LYS A 113 -7.37 -17.68 13.29
CA LYS A 113 -7.71 -19.02 12.81
C LYS A 113 -8.84 -19.06 11.77
N VAL A 114 -9.00 -17.98 11.01
CA VAL A 114 -9.95 -17.89 9.89
C VAL A 114 -9.22 -18.15 8.58
N SER A 115 -9.96 -18.70 7.60
CA SER A 115 -9.41 -19.04 6.29
C SER A 115 -8.67 -17.85 5.65
N ILE A 116 -7.53 -18.14 5.01
CA ILE A 116 -6.74 -17.15 4.26
C ILE A 116 -7.55 -16.55 3.11
N ILE A 117 -8.66 -17.15 2.67
CA ILE A 117 -9.50 -16.67 1.56
C ILE A 117 -10.70 -15.83 2.07
N HIS A 118 -10.94 -15.78 3.38
CA HIS A 118 -12.10 -15.07 3.94
C HIS A 118 -12.04 -13.56 3.63
N PRO A 119 -13.13 -12.90 3.18
CA PRO A 119 -13.17 -11.46 3.00
C PRO A 119 -12.74 -10.71 4.27
N ASP A 120 -11.79 -9.77 4.13
CA ASP A 120 -11.26 -8.94 5.21
C ASP A 120 -11.42 -7.47 4.80
N LYS A 121 -11.93 -6.64 5.72
CA LYS A 121 -12.20 -5.22 5.50
C LYS A 121 -11.17 -4.32 6.17
N GLU A 122 -10.06 -4.87 6.64
CA GLU A 122 -9.05 -4.09 7.37
C GLU A 122 -7.77 -3.86 6.57
N HIS A 123 -7.93 -3.50 5.30
CA HIS A 123 -6.85 -2.98 4.47
C HIS A 123 -6.50 -1.53 4.88
N ILE A 124 -5.30 -1.06 4.52
CA ILE A 124 -4.80 0.27 4.91
C ILE A 124 -5.80 1.39 4.61
N HIS A 125 -6.42 1.36 3.43
CA HIS A 125 -7.37 2.39 3.02
C HIS A 125 -8.64 2.40 3.91
N HIS A 126 -9.10 1.24 4.39
CA HIS A 126 -10.22 1.19 5.34
C HIS A 126 -9.86 1.78 6.71
N LYS A 127 -8.64 1.51 7.22
CA LYS A 127 -8.17 2.12 8.48
C LYS A 127 -8.08 3.65 8.35
N LEU A 128 -7.60 4.14 7.23
CA LEU A 128 -7.54 5.59 6.99
C LEU A 128 -8.93 6.21 6.82
N LEU A 129 -9.89 5.50 6.23
CA LEU A 129 -11.30 5.92 6.19
C LEU A 129 -11.90 5.98 7.60
N GLU A 130 -11.64 4.98 8.45
CA GLU A 130 -12.09 4.94 9.86
C GLU A 130 -11.52 6.11 10.68
N MET A 131 -10.31 6.57 10.36
CA MET A 131 -9.70 7.77 10.95
C MET A 131 -10.31 9.10 10.48
N GLY A 132 -11.31 9.07 9.59
CA GLY A 132 -12.04 10.24 9.11
C GLY A 132 -11.46 10.90 7.85
N LEU A 133 -10.49 10.28 7.17
CA LEU A 133 -9.98 10.78 5.89
C LEU A 133 -10.96 10.46 4.76
N ASN A 134 -11.09 11.37 3.80
CA ASN A 134 -11.83 11.08 2.58
C ASN A 134 -10.97 10.28 1.57
N GLN A 135 -11.63 9.62 0.61
CA GLN A 135 -10.98 8.77 -0.39
C GLN A 135 -9.84 9.47 -1.15
N ARG A 136 -10.00 10.77 -1.48
CA ARG A 136 -8.98 11.55 -2.19
C ARG A 136 -7.77 11.86 -1.30
N GLN A 137 -7.99 12.19 -0.03
CA GLN A 137 -6.92 12.42 0.94
C GLN A 137 -6.08 11.15 1.13
N ILE A 138 -6.73 9.99 1.22
CA ILE A 138 -6.05 8.70 1.32
C ILE A 138 -5.16 8.44 0.10
N LEU A 139 -5.68 8.72 -1.11
CA LEU A 139 -4.86 8.62 -2.33
C LEU A 139 -3.63 9.52 -2.25
N TRP A 140 -3.79 10.79 -1.87
CA TRP A 140 -2.64 11.71 -1.79
C TRP A 140 -1.60 11.27 -0.75
N VAL A 141 -2.03 10.77 0.40
CA VAL A 141 -1.10 10.23 1.42
C VAL A 141 -0.35 9.03 0.87
N LEU A 142 -1.05 8.07 0.26
CA LEU A 142 -0.43 6.84 -0.24
C LEU A 142 0.44 7.11 -1.49
N TYR A 143 0.04 8.04 -2.35
CA TYR A 143 0.86 8.48 -3.48
C TYR A 143 2.11 9.23 -3.02
N GLY A 144 2.00 10.08 -1.99
CA GLY A 144 3.15 10.73 -1.37
C GLY A 144 4.14 9.71 -0.79
N PHE A 145 3.63 8.66 -0.15
CA PHE A 145 4.46 7.57 0.35
C PHE A 145 5.07 6.72 -0.77
N SER A 146 4.32 6.42 -1.84
CA SER A 146 4.86 5.78 -3.05
C SER A 146 5.97 6.61 -3.68
N LEU A 147 5.79 7.92 -3.80
CA LEU A 147 6.80 8.83 -4.31
C LEU A 147 8.06 8.82 -3.43
N TYR A 148 7.90 8.82 -2.11
CA TYR A 148 9.02 8.69 -1.17
C TYR A 148 9.79 7.38 -1.40
N LEU A 149 9.10 6.25 -1.49
CA LEU A 149 9.72 4.95 -1.77
C LEU A 149 10.39 4.92 -3.16
N SER A 150 9.81 5.57 -4.15
CA SER A 150 10.38 5.76 -5.49
C SER A 150 11.71 6.49 -5.45
N VAL A 151 11.79 7.61 -4.73
CA VAL A 151 13.03 8.38 -4.57
C VAL A 151 14.10 7.55 -3.87
N VAL A 152 13.73 6.83 -2.80
CA VAL A 152 14.66 5.91 -2.10
C VAL A 152 15.17 4.84 -3.05
N ALA A 153 14.28 4.19 -3.83
CA ALA A 153 14.66 3.14 -4.76
C ALA A 153 15.59 3.64 -5.87
N ILE A 154 15.35 4.82 -6.44
CA ILE A 154 16.23 5.41 -7.46
C ILE A 154 17.59 5.78 -6.84
N THR A 155 17.60 6.36 -5.64
CA THR A 155 18.84 6.73 -4.96
C THR A 155 19.67 5.50 -4.57
N SER A 156 19.01 4.38 -4.26
CA SER A 156 19.63 3.11 -3.88
C SER A 156 20.60 2.56 -4.95
N VAL A 157 20.35 2.85 -6.23
CA VAL A 157 21.18 2.34 -7.33
C VAL A 157 22.34 3.27 -7.69
N ILE A 158 22.39 4.47 -7.08
CA ILE A 158 23.44 5.47 -7.29
C ILE A 158 24.45 5.42 -6.12
N LEU A 159 23.98 5.13 -4.91
CA LEU A 159 24.79 5.13 -3.71
C LEU A 159 25.75 3.92 -3.60
N PRO A 160 26.89 4.08 -2.91
CA PRO A 160 27.75 2.96 -2.53
C PRO A 160 26.98 1.90 -1.72
N ARG A 161 27.36 0.63 -1.91
CA ARG A 161 26.66 -0.53 -1.34
C ARG A 161 26.43 -0.44 0.17
N GLU A 162 27.43 0.03 0.92
CA GLU A 162 27.34 0.13 2.39
C GLU A 162 26.24 1.11 2.82
N VAL A 163 26.30 2.35 2.29
CA VAL A 163 25.30 3.39 2.56
C VAL A 163 23.90 2.94 2.14
N ASN A 164 23.81 2.24 1.00
CA ASN A 164 22.55 1.75 0.48
C ASN A 164 21.87 0.77 1.45
N VAL A 165 22.59 -0.22 1.99
CA VAL A 165 22.03 -1.19 2.93
C VAL A 165 21.45 -0.50 4.17
N TYR A 166 22.17 0.49 4.72
CA TYR A 166 21.68 1.28 5.86
C TYR A 166 20.44 2.09 5.50
N LEU A 167 20.44 2.77 4.35
CA LEU A 167 19.30 3.55 3.86
C LEU A 167 18.04 2.69 3.76
N ILE A 168 18.14 1.55 3.08
CA ILE A 168 17.03 0.61 2.90
C ILE A 168 16.53 0.12 4.26
N PHE A 169 17.44 -0.29 5.14
CA PHE A 169 17.08 -0.79 6.46
C PHE A 169 16.31 0.25 7.26
N VAL A 170 16.80 1.48 7.32
CA VAL A 170 16.13 2.60 8.02
C VAL A 170 14.76 2.88 7.42
N VAL A 171 14.65 2.92 6.09
CA VAL A 171 13.38 3.17 5.39
C VAL A 171 12.36 2.08 5.70
N TRP A 172 12.76 0.81 5.65
CA TRP A 172 11.87 -0.32 5.90
C TRP A 172 11.44 -0.42 7.35
N VAL A 173 12.38 -0.24 8.29
CA VAL A 173 12.07 -0.19 9.73
C VAL A 173 11.15 0.99 10.03
N GLY A 174 11.44 2.17 9.48
CA GLY A 174 10.58 3.35 9.61
C GLY A 174 9.18 3.12 9.04
N SER A 175 9.08 2.46 7.88
CA SER A 175 7.79 2.11 7.26
C SER A 175 6.99 1.12 8.11
N LEU A 176 7.65 0.11 8.68
CA LEU A 176 7.05 -0.86 9.60
C LEU A 176 6.58 -0.19 10.89
N LEU A 177 7.39 0.69 11.48
CA LEU A 177 7.03 1.44 12.68
C LEU A 177 5.87 2.40 12.41
N GLY A 178 5.90 3.12 11.30
CA GLY A 178 4.81 4.00 10.88
C GLY A 178 3.50 3.25 10.68
N TYR A 179 3.56 2.09 10.02
CA TYR A 179 2.41 1.19 9.87
C TYR A 179 1.91 0.69 11.23
N GLY A 180 2.82 0.26 12.12
CA GLY A 180 2.49 -0.20 13.47
C GLY A 180 1.84 0.89 14.32
N LEU A 181 2.32 2.13 14.22
CA LEU A 181 1.73 3.30 14.87
C LEU A 181 0.33 3.59 14.33
N LEU A 182 0.15 3.58 13.01
CA LEU A 182 -1.17 3.74 12.38
C LEU A 182 -2.14 2.66 12.89
N TYR A 183 -1.68 1.41 12.95
CA TYR A 183 -2.47 0.30 13.46
C TYR A 183 -2.87 0.51 14.94
N TYR A 184 -1.91 0.92 15.78
CA TYR A 184 -2.14 1.20 17.20
C TYR A 184 -3.11 2.36 17.45
N VAL A 185 -2.98 3.46 16.70
CA VAL A 185 -3.89 4.60 16.82
C VAL A 185 -5.31 4.19 16.39
N ASN A 186 -5.44 3.42 15.31
CA ASN A 186 -6.74 2.95 14.81
C ASN A 186 -7.43 2.03 15.83
N THR A 187 -6.71 1.09 16.45
CA THR A 187 -7.31 0.20 17.46
C THR A 187 -7.72 0.97 18.71
N ARG A 188 -6.94 1.97 19.12
CA ARG A 188 -7.26 2.81 20.28
C ARG A 188 -8.52 3.66 20.05
N GLN A 189 -8.67 4.28 18.87
CA GLN A 189 -9.87 5.04 18.53
C GLN A 189 -11.12 4.17 18.55
N ARG A 190 -11.01 2.94 18.03
CA ARG A 190 -12.11 1.97 18.02
C ARG A 190 -12.52 1.53 19.43
N SER A 191 -11.57 1.35 20.34
CA SER A 191 -11.88 1.07 21.75
C SER A 191 -12.54 2.26 22.46
N ALA A 192 -12.16 3.50 22.12
CA ALA A 192 -12.76 4.70 22.69
C ALA A 192 -14.21 4.91 22.21
N SER A 193 -14.48 4.73 20.91
CA SER A 193 -15.85 4.87 20.35
C SER A 193 -16.81 3.81 20.90
N THR A 194 -16.37 2.55 21.01
CA THR A 194 -17.18 1.49 21.61
C THR A 194 -17.45 1.74 23.09
N GLY A 195 -16.48 2.31 23.81
CA GLY A 195 -16.66 2.71 25.22
C GLY A 195 -17.73 3.79 25.39
N GLU A 196 -17.71 4.84 24.56
CA GLU A 196 -18.73 5.90 24.59
C GLU A 196 -20.14 5.40 24.24
N GLU A 197 -20.28 4.47 23.28
CA GLU A 197 -21.59 3.90 22.93
C GLU A 197 -22.17 3.03 24.06
N VAL A 198 -21.31 2.26 24.75
CA VAL A 198 -21.74 1.44 25.91
C VAL A 198 -22.17 2.33 27.07
N ASP A 199 -21.44 3.42 27.32
CA ASP A 199 -21.75 4.36 28.41
C ASP A 199 -23.07 5.12 28.14
N LYS A 200 -23.28 5.62 26.90
CA LYS A 200 -24.54 6.24 26.48
C LYS A 200 -25.73 5.28 26.55
N GLY A 201 -25.54 4.02 26.16
CA GLY A 201 -26.57 2.99 26.26
C GLY A 201 -26.94 2.65 27.71
N ALA A 202 -25.95 2.66 28.62
CA ALA A 202 -26.16 2.46 30.05
C ALA A 202 -26.93 3.64 30.70
N GLU A 203 -26.57 4.89 30.34
CA GLU A 203 -27.29 6.09 30.80
C GLU A 203 -28.75 6.11 30.31
N GLU A 204 -29.02 5.82 29.04
CA GLU A 204 -30.38 5.75 28.52
C GLU A 204 -31.21 4.61 29.13
N SER A 205 -30.58 3.47 29.42
CA SER A 205 -31.26 2.35 30.10
C SER A 205 -31.58 2.68 31.56
N SER A 206 -30.68 3.38 32.25
CA SER A 206 -30.91 3.89 33.61
C SER A 206 -32.02 4.95 33.65
N ALA A 207 -32.06 5.86 32.66
CA ALA A 207 -33.08 6.90 32.55
C ALA A 207 -34.49 6.38 32.21
N ARG A 208 -34.61 5.18 31.62
CA ARG A 208 -35.90 4.52 31.34
C ARG A 208 -36.40 3.64 32.50
N GLY A 209 -35.63 3.51 33.59
CA GLY A 209 -35.98 2.73 34.77
C GLY A 209 -36.92 3.45 35.76
N PHE A 210 -38.24 3.36 35.51
CA PHE A 210 -39.40 3.53 36.42
C PHE A 210 -39.70 4.88 37.09
N PRO A 211 -40.94 5.41 36.92
CA PRO A 211 -41.77 5.79 38.06
C PRO A 211 -42.42 4.52 38.63
N LYS A 212 -42.14 4.22 39.91
CA LYS A 212 -42.86 3.21 40.68
C LYS A 212 -44.34 3.58 40.71
N SER A 213 -45.19 2.61 40.35
CA SER A 213 -46.61 2.62 40.65
C SER A 213 -46.81 2.83 42.16
N GLY A 214 -47.37 3.98 42.53
CA GLY A 214 -47.93 4.27 43.85
C GLY A 214 -49.42 4.47 43.72
#